data_AF-A0A820X8L1-F1
#
_entry.id   AF-A0A820X8L1-F1
#
_cell.length_a   1.000
_cell.length_b   1.000
_cell.length_c   1.000
_cell.angle_alpha   90.00
_cell.angle_beta   90.00
_cell.angle_gamma   90.00
#
_symmetry.space_group_name_H-M   'P 1'
#
loop_
_entity.id
_entity.type
_entity.pdbx_description
1 polymer ?
#
loop_
_entity_poly.entity_id
_entity_poly.type
_entity_poly.pdbx_seq_one_letter_code
_entity_poly.pdbx_strand_id
1 'polypeptide(L)'
;MLTKLIGNNTAKEVFITSSPFLLSLSNSQIPQEECRLSLEESDGFFCEYDQDWSRRKSLHYSQNEKNHVSNKRSSFFLDNWEPTIHCTFEQRLGISHGGKWACDIYKLQTNNSQIPLIYSFGSNGDFSFEESVKDILPNSEIHTFDKDLYTCPNEICTFHQAILGNGKKKGSKPLKRIINELHHHKRRIDILKVDIEGSEFDLFDDLFDSTKSTAESTNLPSSQSMPYIHQIFVEIHLPWNSGDEESLRAHNFFELFRHNNYAIFHKEANLVDCRSVFEDSRFSDETNTYYQLAVSILSSSESFTVKEVREADDILFIKGNEKLIGTFKGTLQEKHVLVNCAEIPITIYTPIDVNKDKLVIFFHGGGWVSCNCNTHQTIVNTLADATKTIWISVQYRLAPEHKYPIWLDDSCDVTRYIVENKVSYGVHQTAKIGVAGDSVGAQISASICHMVKNIDFQILVYGFFDVACRTPSHKEFSDPMYILTPALLEWFKLNAFRDAKDLTDHRVAVLLNKSFDTLPPCLFIVAELDPLRDDSYVYQKLLDKAGVKTEFLLVKGVLHDFLAFPGIYLNACTQAINAIQQFMSAL
;
A
#
# COMPACT_ATOMS: atom_id res chain seq x y z
N MET A 1 -0.76 15.16 5.19
CA MET A 1 -1.27 13.93 5.85
C MET A 1 -0.22 12.83 5.82
N LEU A 2 0.33 12.47 4.64
CA LEU A 2 1.56 11.66 4.51
C LEU A 2 2.84 12.33 5.06
N THR A 3 2.88 13.66 5.10
CA THR A 3 4.03 14.44 5.59
C THR A 3 4.25 14.39 7.11
N LYS A 4 3.20 14.10 7.90
CA LYS A 4 3.29 14.02 9.39
C LYS A 4 3.42 12.58 9.91
N LEU A 5 3.21 11.57 9.07
CA LEU A 5 3.32 10.14 9.38
C LEU A 5 4.71 9.72 9.90
N ILE A 6 5.75 10.52 9.67
CA ILE A 6 7.15 10.28 10.08
C ILE A 6 7.63 11.31 11.12
N GLY A 7 6.80 12.32 11.42
CA GLY A 7 7.18 13.49 12.19
C GLY A 7 6.78 13.43 13.66
N ASN A 8 7.25 12.44 14.43
CA ASN A 8 7.48 12.63 15.87
C ASN A 8 8.49 11.61 16.45
N ASN A 9 9.42 12.15 17.24
CA ASN A 9 10.74 11.63 17.59
C ASN A 9 10.77 10.43 18.58
N THR A 10 10.02 9.36 18.34
CA THR A 10 10.21 8.10 19.11
C THR A 10 10.20 6.83 18.26
N ALA A 11 9.77 6.89 16.98
CA ALA A 11 9.97 5.81 16.02
C ALA A 11 11.33 5.87 15.30
N LYS A 12 12.04 7.01 15.37
CA LYS A 12 13.33 7.23 14.71
C LYS A 12 14.47 6.33 15.23
N GLU A 13 14.37 5.81 16.46
CA GLU A 13 15.42 4.92 17.00
C GLU A 13 15.29 3.45 16.57
N VAL A 14 14.15 3.02 16.00
CA VAL A 14 13.97 1.63 15.54
C VAL A 14 14.14 1.49 14.02
N PHE A 15 14.01 2.59 13.26
CA PHE A 15 14.10 2.55 11.80
C PHE A 15 15.52 2.66 11.22
N ILE A 16 16.50 3.15 11.98
CA ILE A 16 17.86 3.40 11.45
C ILE A 16 18.92 3.10 12.50
N THR A 17 18.96 1.88 13.04
CA THR A 17 20.24 1.26 13.43
C THR A 17 20.11 -0.26 13.36
N SER A 18 20.96 -0.89 12.55
CA SER A 18 21.19 -2.34 12.49
C SER A 18 20.02 -3.24 12.02
N SER A 19 19.66 -3.16 10.74
CA SER A 19 19.11 -4.35 10.06
C SER A 19 20.29 -5.22 9.57
N PRO A 20 20.47 -6.46 10.09
CA PRO A 20 21.46 -7.41 9.57
C PRO A 20 21.18 -7.79 8.11
N PHE A 21 19.95 -7.56 7.63
CA PHE A 21 19.52 -7.87 6.27
C PHE A 21 20.23 -6.99 5.22
N LEU A 22 20.32 -5.66 5.46
CA LEU A 22 20.97 -4.72 4.54
C LEU A 22 22.50 -4.92 4.50
N LEU A 23 23.12 -5.32 5.61
CA LEU A 23 24.55 -5.67 5.69
C LEU A 23 24.88 -7.05 5.09
N SER A 24 23.88 -7.93 4.95
CA SER A 24 24.06 -9.24 4.31
C SER A 24 24.00 -9.17 2.77
N LEU A 25 23.19 -8.25 2.23
CA LEU A 25 23.03 -8.02 0.78
C LEU A 25 24.22 -7.28 0.16
N SER A 26 24.94 -6.46 0.93
CA SER A 26 26.17 -5.81 0.46
C SER A 26 27.35 -6.77 0.28
N ASN A 27 27.23 -8.01 0.78
CA ASN A 27 28.31 -9.01 0.78
C ASN A 27 28.10 -10.20 -0.16
N SER A 28 26.94 -10.33 -0.83
CA SER A 28 26.74 -11.33 -1.88
C SER A 28 26.97 -10.71 -3.26
N GLN A 29 28.22 -10.73 -3.73
CA GLN A 29 28.51 -10.38 -5.12
C GLN A 29 28.04 -11.51 -6.02
N ILE A 30 27.04 -11.25 -6.86
CA ILE A 30 26.66 -12.13 -7.97
C ILE A 30 27.89 -12.26 -8.89
N PRO A 31 28.32 -13.48 -9.27
CA PRO A 31 29.43 -13.64 -10.19
C PRO A 31 29.16 -12.91 -11.51
N GLN A 32 30.14 -12.14 -12.02
CA GLN A 32 29.97 -11.35 -13.25
C GLN A 32 29.53 -12.19 -14.47
N GLU A 33 29.88 -13.47 -14.50
CA GLU A 33 29.46 -14.39 -15.56
C GLU A 33 27.95 -14.67 -15.54
N GLU A 34 27.30 -14.58 -14.37
CA GLU A 34 25.87 -14.88 -14.18
C GLU A 34 24.96 -13.64 -14.33
N CYS A 35 25.56 -12.45 -14.39
CA CYS A 35 24.88 -11.16 -14.61
C CYS A 35 25.38 -10.40 -15.84
N ARG A 36 25.98 -11.12 -16.80
CA ARG A 36 26.64 -10.52 -17.97
C ARG A 36 25.64 -9.80 -18.86
N LEU A 37 24.47 -10.38 -19.11
CA LEU A 37 23.40 -9.77 -19.89
C LEU A 37 22.82 -8.55 -19.18
N SER A 38 22.58 -8.63 -17.87
CA SER A 38 22.06 -7.47 -17.13
C SER A 38 23.08 -6.32 -17.14
N LEU A 39 24.37 -6.62 -16.97
CA LEU A 39 25.45 -5.62 -17.02
C LEU A 39 25.58 -5.02 -18.42
N GLU A 40 25.54 -5.83 -19.47
CA GLU A 40 25.65 -5.38 -20.86
C GLU A 40 24.48 -4.48 -21.24
N GLU A 41 23.25 -4.87 -20.91
CA GLU A 41 22.05 -4.14 -21.31
C GLU A 41 21.67 -2.97 -20.40
N SER A 42 22.27 -2.90 -19.20
CA SER A 42 22.12 -1.77 -18.27
C SER A 42 23.32 -0.82 -18.28
N ASP A 43 24.25 -1.01 -19.21
CA ASP A 43 25.49 -0.23 -19.32
C ASP A 43 26.32 -0.22 -18.00
N GLY A 44 26.34 -1.38 -17.34
CA GLY A 44 27.07 -1.63 -16.10
C GLY A 44 26.32 -1.24 -14.82
N PHE A 45 25.05 -0.85 -14.92
CA PHE A 45 24.27 -0.35 -13.79
C PHE A 45 23.71 -1.48 -12.89
N PHE A 46 23.23 -2.58 -13.50
CA PHE A 46 22.67 -3.74 -12.81
C PHE A 46 23.53 -4.99 -13.02
N CYS A 47 23.89 -5.63 -11.91
CA CYS A 47 24.36 -7.02 -11.91
C CYS A 47 23.30 -7.87 -11.19
N GLU A 48 22.41 -8.45 -11.98
CA GLU A 48 21.35 -9.37 -11.56
C GLU A 48 21.47 -10.66 -12.38
N TYR A 49 20.98 -11.79 -11.87
CA TYR A 49 21.00 -13.04 -12.65
C TYR A 49 20.29 -12.84 -14.00
N ASP A 50 20.98 -13.19 -15.09
CA ASP A 50 20.52 -12.96 -16.47
C ASP A 50 19.15 -13.60 -16.77
N GLN A 51 18.80 -14.67 -16.06
CA GLN A 51 17.50 -15.33 -16.13
C GLN A 51 16.37 -14.47 -15.57
N ASP A 52 16.59 -13.82 -14.43
CA ASP A 52 15.63 -12.91 -13.82
C ASP A 52 15.50 -11.61 -14.62
N TRP A 53 16.63 -11.08 -15.11
CA TRP A 53 16.66 -9.96 -16.04
C TRP A 53 15.83 -10.25 -17.30
N SER A 54 16.04 -11.41 -17.93
CA SER A 54 15.28 -11.85 -19.11
C SER A 54 13.79 -12.09 -18.83
N ARG A 55 13.47 -12.74 -17.71
CA ARG A 55 12.08 -13.01 -17.29
C ARG A 55 11.32 -11.70 -17.06
N ARG A 56 11.93 -10.73 -16.39
CA ARG A 56 11.32 -9.40 -16.16
C ARG A 56 11.12 -8.63 -17.46
N LYS A 57 12.12 -8.63 -18.36
CA LYS A 57 11.97 -8.06 -19.71
C LYS A 57 10.80 -8.70 -20.46
N SER A 58 10.62 -10.02 -20.38
CA SER A 58 9.51 -10.70 -21.07
C SER A 58 8.12 -10.29 -20.58
N LEU A 59 8.00 -9.85 -19.32
CA LEU A 59 6.77 -9.28 -18.75
C LEU A 59 6.52 -7.84 -19.23
N HIS A 60 7.58 -7.09 -19.54
CA HIS A 60 7.52 -5.70 -20.04
C HIS A 60 7.49 -5.58 -21.58
N TYR A 61 7.90 -6.61 -22.32
CA TYR A 61 8.13 -6.54 -23.78
C TYR A 61 6.86 -6.43 -24.67
N SER A 62 5.66 -6.30 -24.10
CA SER A 62 4.42 -6.22 -24.89
C SER A 62 4.16 -4.85 -25.54
N GLN A 63 5.00 -3.84 -25.31
CA GLN A 63 4.68 -2.44 -25.63
C GLN A 63 5.50 -1.78 -26.75
N ASN A 64 6.64 -2.34 -27.17
CA ASN A 64 7.52 -1.64 -28.12
C ASN A 64 6.88 -1.39 -29.50
N GLU A 65 5.86 -2.16 -29.89
CA GLU A 65 5.14 -1.96 -31.16
C GLU A 65 3.96 -0.97 -31.08
N LYS A 66 3.55 -0.51 -29.88
CA LYS A 66 2.38 0.38 -29.70
C LYS A 66 2.69 1.88 -29.71
N ASN A 67 3.95 2.29 -29.80
CA ASN A 67 4.37 3.71 -29.80
C ASN A 67 4.08 4.46 -31.13
N HIS A 68 3.19 3.93 -31.98
CA HIS A 68 2.78 4.57 -33.22
C HIS A 68 1.33 5.06 -33.16
N VAL A 69 1.03 6.13 -32.42
CA VAL A 69 -0.23 6.87 -32.67
C VAL A 69 -0.08 8.37 -32.40
N SER A 70 -0.54 9.13 -33.38
CA SER A 70 -0.73 10.57 -33.53
C SER A 70 -1.61 11.28 -32.46
N ASN A 71 -1.64 10.80 -31.22
CA ASN A 71 -2.51 11.33 -30.16
C ASN A 71 -1.73 12.23 -29.18
N LYS A 72 -2.01 13.53 -29.22
CA LYS A 72 -1.28 14.57 -28.47
C LYS A 72 -2.00 14.99 -27.17
N ARG A 73 -2.63 14.06 -26.46
CA ARG A 73 -3.29 14.34 -25.16
C ARG A 73 -2.38 13.94 -24.01
N SER A 74 -2.46 14.62 -22.87
CA SER A 74 -1.66 14.32 -21.67
C SER A 74 -1.80 12.86 -21.18
N SER A 75 -3.00 12.28 -21.31
CA SER A 75 -3.25 10.87 -20.97
C SER A 75 -2.42 9.87 -21.80
N PHE A 76 -2.03 10.24 -23.02
CA PHE A 76 -1.17 9.40 -23.86
C PHE A 76 0.15 9.07 -23.17
N PHE A 77 0.78 10.04 -22.48
CA PHE A 77 2.06 9.83 -21.81
C PHE A 77 1.94 8.92 -20.59
N LEU A 78 0.84 9.06 -19.85
CA LEU A 78 0.48 8.15 -18.76
C LEU A 78 0.30 6.73 -19.27
N ASP A 79 -0.31 6.55 -20.44
CA ASP A 79 -0.67 5.23 -20.96
C ASP A 79 0.45 4.55 -21.80
N ASN A 80 1.45 5.29 -22.29
CA ASN A 80 2.38 4.79 -23.34
C ASN A 80 3.88 4.90 -23.02
N TRP A 81 4.31 5.65 -22.00
CA TRP A 81 5.73 5.74 -21.61
C TRP A 81 6.03 4.93 -20.35
N GLU A 82 6.10 3.61 -20.46
CA GLU A 82 6.40 2.72 -19.32
C GLU A 82 7.91 2.68 -18.97
N PRO A 83 8.27 2.28 -17.73
CA PRO A 83 9.66 2.01 -17.38
C PRO A 83 10.36 1.09 -18.38
N THR A 84 11.52 1.52 -18.88
CA THR A 84 12.39 0.79 -19.80
C THR A 84 13.21 -0.28 -19.08
N ILE A 85 13.59 0.00 -17.83
CA ILE A 85 14.38 -0.87 -16.96
C ILE A 85 13.68 -1.00 -15.61
N HIS A 86 13.89 -2.12 -14.93
CA HIS A 86 13.37 -2.31 -13.59
C HIS A 86 14.48 -2.08 -12.55
N CYS A 87 14.19 -1.26 -11.55
CA CYS A 87 15.09 -1.08 -10.41
C CYS A 87 14.75 -2.03 -9.26
N THR A 88 15.72 -2.84 -8.83
CA THR A 88 15.55 -3.82 -7.74
C THR A 88 15.26 -3.14 -6.39
N PHE A 89 15.96 -2.03 -6.11
CA PHE A 89 15.84 -1.27 -4.86
C PHE A 89 15.39 0.16 -5.17
N GLU A 90 14.14 0.26 -5.54
CA GLU A 90 13.45 1.52 -5.73
C GLU A 90 12.86 2.02 -4.41
N GLN A 91 13.02 3.31 -4.12
CA GLN A 91 12.43 3.96 -2.95
C GLN A 91 12.04 5.40 -3.24
N ARG A 92 10.99 5.87 -2.59
CA ARG A 92 10.53 7.25 -2.72
C ARG A 92 11.29 8.14 -1.74
N LEU A 93 11.96 9.16 -2.27
CA LEU A 93 12.63 10.21 -1.51
C LEU A 93 11.70 11.41 -1.42
N GLY A 94 11.43 11.88 -0.20
CA GLY A 94 10.46 12.95 0.04
C GLY A 94 9.03 12.43 0.08
N ILE A 95 8.26 13.03 0.99
CA ILE A 95 6.92 12.59 1.40
C ILE A 95 5.82 13.55 0.96
N SER A 96 6.22 14.58 0.23
CA SER A 96 5.37 15.66 -0.25
C SER A 96 5.27 15.66 -1.79
N HIS A 97 4.69 16.74 -2.34
CA HIS A 97 4.58 16.97 -3.78
C HIS A 97 5.94 16.89 -4.49
N GLY A 98 7.00 17.42 -3.87
CA GLY A 98 8.34 17.42 -4.47
C GLY A 98 9.06 16.07 -4.46
N GLY A 99 8.49 15.03 -3.85
CA GLY A 99 9.13 13.71 -3.73
C GLY A 99 9.41 13.04 -5.08
N LYS A 100 10.42 12.17 -5.14
CA LYS A 100 10.85 11.46 -6.35
C LYS A 100 11.26 10.03 -6.02
N TRP A 101 10.96 9.09 -6.91
CA TRP A 101 11.48 7.74 -6.83
C TRP A 101 12.94 7.71 -7.26
N ALA A 102 13.76 7.05 -6.46
CA ALA A 102 15.19 6.88 -6.71
C ALA A 102 15.54 5.40 -6.75
N CYS A 103 16.45 5.07 -7.65
CA CYS A 103 16.94 3.71 -7.81
C CYS A 103 18.28 3.53 -7.10
N ASP A 104 18.40 2.47 -6.29
CA ASP A 104 19.68 1.99 -5.74
C ASP A 104 20.51 3.08 -5.01
N ILE A 105 19.84 4.06 -4.39
CA ILE A 105 20.51 5.28 -3.88
C ILE A 105 21.68 4.97 -2.91
N TYR A 106 21.59 3.88 -2.15
CA TYR A 106 22.60 3.50 -1.15
C TYR A 106 23.94 3.15 -1.80
N LYS A 107 23.94 2.71 -3.07
CA LYS A 107 25.16 2.44 -3.84
C LYS A 107 25.95 3.72 -4.15
N LEU A 108 25.33 4.90 -4.04
CA LEU A 108 26.06 6.17 -4.18
C LEU A 108 27.06 6.37 -3.03
N GLN A 109 26.89 5.70 -1.88
CA GLN A 109 27.86 5.74 -0.77
C GLN A 109 29.11 4.90 -1.04
N THR A 110 29.00 3.79 -1.78
CA THR A 110 30.05 2.77 -1.88
C THR A 110 31.19 3.17 -2.82
N ASN A 111 31.02 4.24 -3.60
CA ASN A 111 32.07 4.88 -4.36
C ASN A 111 32.97 5.71 -3.41
N ASN A 112 33.83 5.02 -2.66
CA ASN A 112 34.74 5.51 -1.61
C ASN A 112 35.69 6.68 -1.98
N SER A 113 35.53 7.34 -3.12
CA SER A 113 36.43 8.41 -3.60
C SER A 113 35.74 9.76 -3.89
N GLN A 114 34.41 9.85 -3.86
CA GLN A 114 33.72 11.12 -4.17
C GLN A 114 32.43 11.29 -3.35
N ILE A 115 32.28 12.46 -2.72
CA ILE A 115 31.06 12.86 -2.01
C ILE A 115 29.89 12.95 -3.00
N PRO A 116 28.74 12.30 -2.75
CA PRO A 116 27.59 12.40 -3.64
C PRO A 116 27.11 13.84 -3.78
N LEU A 117 26.88 14.30 -5.02
CA LEU A 117 26.43 15.65 -5.34
C LEU A 117 24.99 15.64 -5.86
N ILE A 118 24.10 16.36 -5.19
CA ILE A 118 22.67 16.41 -5.50
C ILE A 118 22.26 17.84 -5.78
N TYR A 119 21.63 18.06 -6.94
CA TYR A 119 21.00 19.31 -7.31
C TYR A 119 19.48 19.14 -7.33
N SER A 120 18.77 20.03 -6.64
CA SER A 120 17.31 20.03 -6.56
C SER A 120 16.77 21.40 -6.97
N PHE A 121 16.07 21.46 -8.10
CA PHE A 121 15.44 22.67 -8.61
C PHE A 121 13.93 22.60 -8.39
N GLY A 122 13.32 23.74 -8.01
CA GLY A 122 11.88 23.83 -7.76
C GLY A 122 11.52 23.13 -6.46
N SER A 123 11.92 23.73 -5.34
CA SER A 123 11.59 23.22 -4.00
C SER A 123 10.29 23.79 -3.48
N ASN A 124 9.95 25.02 -3.87
CA ASN A 124 8.78 25.78 -3.40
C ASN A 124 8.65 25.78 -1.85
N GLY A 125 9.79 25.81 -1.15
CA GLY A 125 9.85 25.76 0.31
C GLY A 125 9.69 24.37 0.93
N ASP A 126 9.62 23.32 0.11
CA ASP A 126 9.55 21.93 0.52
C ASP A 126 10.91 21.25 0.37
N PHE A 127 11.44 20.74 1.48
CA PHE A 127 12.76 20.15 1.56
C PHE A 127 12.72 18.65 1.91
N SER A 128 11.55 18.02 1.88
CA SER A 128 11.42 16.62 2.34
C SER A 128 12.20 15.63 1.46
N PHE A 129 12.40 15.96 0.19
CA PHE A 129 13.26 15.20 -0.72
C PHE A 129 14.72 15.24 -0.25
N GLU A 130 15.24 16.44 0.02
CA GLU A 130 16.60 16.67 0.50
C GLU A 130 16.83 16.02 1.87
N GLU A 131 15.86 16.08 2.78
CA GLU A 131 15.90 15.37 4.06
C GLU A 131 16.06 13.86 3.84
N SER A 132 15.23 13.28 2.96
CA SER A 132 15.29 11.84 2.66
C SER A 132 16.60 11.42 1.99
N VAL A 133 17.15 12.26 1.10
CA VAL A 133 18.48 12.04 0.53
C VAL A 133 19.54 12.05 1.63
N LYS A 134 19.47 13.02 2.56
CA LYS A 134 20.45 13.18 3.63
C LYS A 134 20.40 12.04 4.65
N ASP A 135 19.21 11.51 4.94
CA ASP A 135 19.04 10.35 5.81
C ASP A 135 19.76 9.10 5.26
N ILE A 136 19.72 8.92 3.94
CA ILE A 136 20.35 7.77 3.28
C ILE A 136 21.81 8.05 2.93
N LEU A 137 22.15 9.29 2.56
CA LEU A 137 23.48 9.75 2.18
C LEU A 137 23.93 10.88 3.13
N PRO A 138 24.26 10.59 4.40
CA PRO A 138 24.56 11.63 5.39
C PRO A 138 25.72 12.54 4.99
N ASN A 139 26.68 12.03 4.22
CA ASN A 139 27.83 12.78 3.73
C ASN A 139 27.58 13.53 2.42
N SER A 140 26.37 13.46 1.84
CA SER A 140 26.10 14.09 0.54
C SER A 140 26.15 15.62 0.61
N GLU A 141 26.47 16.21 -0.53
CA GLU A 141 26.41 17.64 -0.77
C GLU A 141 25.17 17.96 -1.59
N ILE A 142 24.25 18.73 -0.99
CA ILE A 142 22.93 19.03 -1.56
C ILE A 142 22.83 20.52 -1.82
N HIS A 143 22.52 20.89 -3.07
CA HIS A 143 22.23 22.26 -3.48
C HIS A 143 20.78 22.35 -3.95
N THR A 144 20.00 23.20 -3.26
CA THR A 144 18.59 23.43 -3.61
C THR A 144 18.43 24.83 -4.20
N PHE A 145 17.66 24.93 -5.27
CA PHE A 145 17.49 26.14 -6.07
C PHE A 145 16.02 26.49 -6.24
N ASP A 146 15.67 27.74 -5.98
CA ASP A 146 14.32 28.25 -6.22
C ASP A 146 14.31 29.74 -6.60
N LYS A 147 13.23 30.20 -7.23
CA LYS A 147 13.03 31.62 -7.56
C LYS A 147 12.79 32.44 -6.29
N ASP A 148 12.08 31.85 -5.33
CA ASP A 148 11.73 32.48 -4.07
C ASP A 148 12.77 32.14 -3.01
N LEU A 149 12.88 32.97 -1.97
CA LEU A 149 13.87 32.79 -0.92
C LEU A 149 13.27 31.95 0.21
N TYR A 150 13.87 30.79 0.47
CA TYR A 150 13.49 29.91 1.58
C TYR A 150 14.69 29.62 2.47
N THR A 151 14.42 29.21 3.71
CA THR A 151 15.45 28.77 4.65
C THR A 151 15.49 27.25 4.67
N CYS A 152 16.61 26.67 4.25
CA CYS A 152 16.80 25.21 4.32
C CYS A 152 16.83 24.76 5.79
N PRO A 153 15.98 23.78 6.21
CA PRO A 153 15.95 23.28 7.57
C PRO A 153 17.26 22.59 7.97
N ASN A 154 17.72 22.78 9.21
CA ASN A 154 18.80 21.97 9.82
C ASN A 154 20.09 21.80 8.99
N GLU A 155 20.43 22.77 8.14
CA GLU A 155 21.63 22.74 7.28
C GLU A 155 21.73 21.50 6.37
N ILE A 156 20.61 20.85 6.04
CA ILE A 156 20.58 19.66 5.18
C ILE A 156 21.02 19.96 3.74
N CYS A 157 20.92 21.22 3.31
CA CYS A 157 21.24 21.68 1.97
C CYS A 157 21.80 23.11 1.98
N THR A 158 22.54 23.46 0.93
CA THR A 158 22.87 24.85 0.62
C THR A 158 21.80 25.41 -0.32
N PHE A 159 21.06 26.43 0.15
CA PHE A 159 19.99 27.06 -0.64
C PHE A 159 20.52 28.18 -1.54
N HIS A 160 20.01 28.26 -2.77
CA HIS A 160 20.37 29.25 -3.77
C HIS A 160 19.11 29.87 -4.38
N GLN A 161 19.00 31.19 -4.34
CA GLN A 161 17.95 31.87 -5.09
C GLN A 161 18.35 31.95 -6.59
N ALA A 162 17.80 31.06 -7.41
CA ALA A 162 18.09 30.98 -8.84
C ALA A 162 16.92 30.36 -9.62
N ILE A 163 16.68 30.88 -10.82
CA ILE A 163 15.71 30.33 -11.77
C ILE A 163 16.49 29.57 -12.85
N LEU A 164 16.11 28.32 -13.12
CA LEU A 164 16.74 27.52 -14.16
C LEU A 164 16.17 27.85 -15.55
N GLY A 165 17.03 27.98 -16.56
CA GLY A 165 16.60 28.19 -17.95
C GLY A 165 17.70 28.71 -18.86
N ASN A 166 17.41 28.91 -20.14
CA ASN A 166 18.41 29.32 -21.15
C ASN A 166 18.84 30.82 -21.13
N GLY A 167 18.47 31.57 -20.10
CA GLY A 167 18.82 32.98 -19.95
C GLY A 167 17.93 33.96 -20.73
N LYS A 168 16.96 33.47 -21.54
CA LYS A 168 16.00 34.35 -22.26
C LYS A 168 14.97 34.98 -21.31
N LYS A 169 14.53 34.25 -20.29
CA LYS A 169 13.65 34.76 -19.24
C LYS A 169 14.48 35.59 -18.26
N LYS A 170 14.03 36.81 -17.94
CA LYS A 170 14.74 37.73 -17.03
C LYS A 170 15.01 37.04 -15.69
N GLY A 171 16.29 36.88 -15.34
CA GLY A 171 16.73 36.23 -14.09
C GLY A 171 16.99 34.72 -14.19
N SER A 172 16.65 34.07 -15.31
CA SER A 172 17.00 32.65 -15.53
C SER A 172 18.49 32.47 -15.83
N LYS A 173 19.07 31.35 -15.36
CA LYS A 173 20.47 30.97 -15.54
C LYS A 173 20.57 29.57 -16.15
N PRO A 174 21.43 29.36 -17.16
CA PRO A 174 21.71 28.02 -17.67
C PRO A 174 22.39 27.15 -16.61
N LEU A 175 22.09 25.84 -16.58
CA LEU A 175 22.69 24.91 -15.61
C LEU A 175 24.22 24.94 -15.63
N LYS A 176 24.82 25.02 -16.83
CA LYS A 176 26.27 25.16 -17.01
C LYS A 176 26.86 26.34 -16.25
N ARG A 177 26.15 27.47 -16.21
CA ARG A 177 26.58 28.66 -15.47
C ARG A 177 26.53 28.40 -13.96
N ILE A 178 25.47 27.77 -13.47
CA ILE A 178 25.31 27.41 -12.05
C ILE A 178 26.43 26.46 -11.61
N ILE A 179 26.71 25.41 -12.39
CA ILE A 179 27.80 24.46 -12.13
C ILE A 179 29.16 25.17 -12.04
N ASN A 180 29.42 26.14 -12.92
CA ASN A 180 30.67 26.91 -12.92
C ASN A 180 30.77 27.85 -11.72
N GLU A 181 29.68 28.54 -11.37
CA GLU A 181 29.60 29.42 -10.19
C GLU A 181 29.82 28.63 -8.88
N LEU A 182 29.40 27.37 -8.83
CA LEU A 182 29.61 26.45 -7.71
C LEU A 182 30.90 25.63 -7.82
N HIS A 183 31.71 25.85 -8.86
CA HIS A 183 32.97 25.14 -9.11
C HIS A 183 32.85 23.60 -9.27
N HIS A 184 31.67 23.09 -9.66
CA HIS A 184 31.37 21.65 -9.82
C HIS A 184 31.66 21.06 -11.20
N HIS A 185 32.30 21.81 -12.11
CA HIS A 185 32.59 21.42 -13.50
C HIS A 185 33.40 20.13 -13.70
N LYS A 186 34.09 19.62 -12.66
CA LYS A 186 34.84 18.34 -12.69
C LYS A 186 34.20 17.23 -11.85
N ARG A 187 33.01 17.47 -11.30
CA ARG A 187 32.29 16.51 -10.47
C ARG A 187 31.20 15.83 -11.26
N ARG A 188 30.90 14.59 -10.91
CA ARG A 188 29.65 13.95 -11.28
C ARG A 188 28.51 14.59 -10.48
N ILE A 189 27.36 14.81 -11.13
CA ILE A 189 26.10 15.09 -10.43
C ILE A 189 25.41 13.74 -10.27
N ASP A 190 25.27 13.27 -9.03
CA ASP A 190 24.70 11.95 -8.77
C ASP A 190 23.18 11.96 -8.93
N ILE A 191 22.54 13.04 -8.50
CA ILE A 191 21.09 13.24 -8.66
C ILE A 191 20.83 14.67 -9.13
N LEU A 192 20.11 14.79 -10.25
CA LEU A 192 19.53 16.04 -10.72
C LEU A 192 18.00 15.94 -10.64
N LYS A 193 17.40 16.55 -9.61
CA LYS A 193 15.95 16.75 -9.50
C LYS A 193 15.57 18.09 -10.14
N VAL A 194 14.59 18.07 -11.05
CA VAL A 194 14.04 19.26 -11.70
C VAL A 194 12.53 19.19 -11.71
N ASP A 195 11.91 20.21 -11.12
CA ASP A 195 10.48 20.47 -11.30
C ASP A 195 10.27 21.39 -12.51
N ILE A 196 9.57 20.91 -13.54
CA ILE A 196 9.45 21.56 -14.85
C ILE A 196 8.10 22.27 -14.93
N GLU A 197 8.12 23.59 -14.71
CA GLU A 197 6.95 24.47 -14.76
C GLU A 197 6.95 25.43 -15.97
N GLY A 198 8.07 25.56 -16.71
CA GLY A 198 8.16 26.46 -17.87
C GLY A 198 9.49 26.44 -18.63
N SER A 199 10.42 27.33 -18.29
CA SER A 199 11.69 27.52 -19.03
C SER A 199 12.71 26.40 -18.81
N GLU A 200 12.40 25.48 -17.90
CA GLU A 200 13.20 24.32 -17.52
C GLU A 200 13.25 23.28 -18.64
N PHE A 201 12.27 23.23 -19.56
CA PHE A 201 12.36 22.38 -20.75
C PHE A 201 13.61 22.69 -21.59
N ASP A 202 13.98 23.96 -21.70
CA ASP A 202 15.12 24.42 -22.50
C ASP A 202 16.47 23.96 -21.89
N LEU A 203 16.46 23.48 -20.63
CA LEU A 203 17.62 22.85 -19.99
C LEU A 203 18.13 21.65 -20.78
N PHE A 204 17.20 20.80 -21.22
CA PHE A 204 17.53 19.48 -21.72
C PHE A 204 18.00 19.53 -23.17
N ASP A 205 17.51 20.50 -23.94
CA ASP A 205 18.11 20.87 -25.21
C ASP A 205 19.59 21.22 -25.00
N ASP A 206 19.93 22.11 -24.06
CA ASP A 206 21.32 22.48 -23.76
C ASP A 206 22.15 21.32 -23.16
N LEU A 207 21.52 20.37 -22.46
CA LEU A 207 22.16 19.18 -21.88
C LEU A 207 22.58 18.18 -22.96
N PHE A 208 21.78 18.05 -24.02
CA PHE A 208 21.91 17.02 -25.05
C PHE A 208 22.22 17.57 -26.46
N ASP A 209 22.44 18.88 -26.63
CA ASP A 209 22.76 19.51 -27.92
C ASP A 209 24.09 19.02 -28.48
N SER A 210 24.02 17.92 -29.22
CA SER A 210 25.12 17.32 -29.99
C SER A 210 25.37 18.05 -31.32
N THR A 211 24.50 18.99 -31.73
CA THR A 211 24.61 19.65 -33.05
C THR A 211 25.72 20.71 -33.15
N LYS A 212 26.34 21.08 -32.02
CA LYS A 212 27.63 21.82 -32.00
C LYS A 212 28.86 20.93 -31.92
N SER A 213 28.69 19.60 -31.90
CA SER A 213 29.77 18.60 -31.87
C SER A 213 29.91 17.85 -33.20
N THR A 214 29.62 18.51 -34.33
CA THR A 214 30.02 17.96 -35.62
C THR A 214 31.53 18.11 -35.80
N ALA A 215 32.22 16.96 -35.68
CA ALA A 215 33.46 16.55 -36.36
C ALA A 215 34.74 17.43 -36.35
N GLU A 216 34.79 18.57 -35.64
CA GLU A 216 36.05 19.36 -35.50
C GLU A 216 36.46 19.66 -34.04
N SER A 217 35.79 19.07 -33.03
CA SER A 217 35.99 19.47 -31.63
C SER A 217 36.71 18.46 -30.72
N THR A 218 37.67 17.70 -31.27
CA THR A 218 38.58 16.88 -30.45
C THR A 218 39.54 17.72 -29.57
N ASN A 219 39.35 19.05 -29.48
CA ASN A 219 40.16 19.98 -28.69
C ASN A 219 39.31 21.06 -27.97
N LEU A 220 38.08 20.76 -27.54
CA LEU A 220 37.36 21.65 -26.62
C LEU A 220 38.00 21.57 -25.21
N PRO A 221 38.40 22.69 -24.57
CA PRO A 221 38.97 22.66 -23.23
C PRO A 221 38.02 22.01 -22.22
N SER A 222 38.56 21.18 -21.32
CA SER A 222 37.82 20.47 -20.25
C SER A 222 37.02 21.37 -19.29
N SER A 223 37.16 22.69 -19.38
CA SER A 223 36.39 23.68 -18.64
C SER A 223 35.05 24.06 -19.30
N GLN A 224 34.70 23.43 -20.44
CA GLN A 224 33.48 23.74 -21.20
C GLN A 224 32.53 22.54 -21.41
N SER A 225 32.87 21.32 -20.99
CA SER A 225 31.98 20.15 -21.06
C SER A 225 31.02 20.09 -19.87
N MET A 226 29.77 19.67 -20.09
CA MET A 226 28.82 19.40 -19.01
C MET A 226 29.29 18.20 -18.17
N PRO A 227 29.11 18.21 -16.83
CA PRO A 227 29.41 17.06 -16.00
C PRO A 227 28.46 15.90 -16.32
N TYR A 228 28.94 14.68 -16.11
CA TYR A 228 28.11 13.48 -16.19
C TYR A 228 27.04 13.54 -15.09
N ILE A 229 25.79 13.24 -15.46
CA ILE A 229 24.64 13.19 -14.56
C ILE A 229 24.21 11.73 -14.46
N HIS A 230 24.18 11.20 -13.24
CA HIS A 230 23.96 9.78 -13.02
C HIS A 230 22.47 9.41 -12.99
N GLN A 231 21.67 10.14 -12.22
CA GLN A 231 20.21 10.00 -12.21
C GLN A 231 19.54 11.35 -12.39
N ILE A 232 18.49 11.38 -13.21
CA ILE A 232 17.69 12.57 -13.51
C ILE A 232 16.26 12.29 -13.07
N PHE A 233 15.74 13.10 -12.15
CA PHE A 233 14.37 13.03 -11.67
C PHE A 233 13.62 14.26 -12.16
N VAL A 234 12.59 14.05 -12.96
CA VAL A 234 11.81 15.14 -13.54
C VAL A 234 10.36 15.02 -13.15
N GLU A 235 9.76 16.17 -12.91
CA GLU A 235 8.32 16.34 -12.78
C GLU A 235 7.86 17.32 -13.85
N ILE A 236 6.87 16.92 -14.64
CA ILE A 236 6.42 17.71 -15.80
C ILE A 236 5.03 18.24 -15.52
N HIS A 237 4.90 19.56 -15.39
CA HIS A 237 3.62 20.22 -15.29
C HIS A 237 3.10 20.64 -16.67
N LEU A 238 2.04 19.98 -17.14
CA LEU A 238 1.30 20.39 -18.33
C LEU A 238 -0.06 21.00 -17.92
N PRO A 239 -0.44 22.18 -18.46
CA PRO A 239 -1.77 22.74 -18.21
C PRO A 239 -2.89 21.75 -18.60
N TRP A 240 -3.99 21.73 -17.84
CA TRP A 240 -5.13 20.82 -18.05
C TRP A 240 -5.81 20.95 -19.43
N ASN A 241 -5.65 22.09 -20.09
CA ASN A 241 -6.08 22.38 -21.48
C ASN A 241 -4.89 22.60 -22.41
N SER A 242 -3.78 21.88 -22.19
CA SER A 242 -2.63 21.89 -23.09
C SER A 242 -3.10 21.53 -24.50
N GLY A 243 -2.90 22.46 -25.43
CA GLY A 243 -3.10 22.19 -26.84
C GLY A 243 -2.06 21.21 -27.37
N ASP A 244 -2.25 20.78 -28.61
CA ASP A 244 -1.35 19.89 -29.34
C ASP A 244 0.16 20.21 -29.22
N GLU A 245 0.52 21.48 -29.05
CA GLU A 245 1.92 21.94 -28.99
C GLU A 245 2.63 21.57 -27.67
N GLU A 246 1.97 21.72 -26.51
CA GLU A 246 2.59 21.42 -25.21
C GLU A 246 2.75 19.90 -24.99
N SER A 247 1.76 19.12 -25.45
CA SER A 247 1.90 17.66 -25.49
C SER A 247 3.01 17.22 -26.43
N LEU A 248 3.16 17.86 -27.59
CA LEU A 248 4.28 17.58 -28.50
C LEU A 248 5.63 17.91 -27.87
N ARG A 249 5.69 18.96 -27.05
CA ARG A 249 6.90 19.32 -26.28
C ARG A 249 7.27 18.25 -25.26
N ALA A 250 6.30 17.72 -24.51
CA ALA A 250 6.52 16.60 -23.60
C ALA A 250 6.95 15.32 -24.34
N HIS A 251 6.37 15.05 -25.51
CA HIS A 251 6.80 13.92 -26.35
C HIS A 251 8.26 14.04 -26.80
N ASN A 252 8.62 15.20 -27.36
CA ASN A 252 10.00 15.45 -27.80
C ASN A 252 11.00 15.39 -26.64
N PHE A 253 10.59 15.83 -25.45
CA PHE A 253 11.38 15.70 -24.24
C PHE A 253 11.74 14.23 -23.94
N PHE A 254 10.76 13.31 -23.93
CA PHE A 254 11.06 11.91 -23.65
C PHE A 254 11.85 11.22 -24.79
N GLU A 255 11.56 11.56 -26.04
CA GLU A 255 12.36 11.08 -27.18
C GLU A 255 13.81 11.56 -27.13
N LEU A 256 14.07 12.77 -26.62
CA LEU A 256 15.43 13.29 -26.46
C LEU A 256 16.26 12.42 -25.50
N PHE A 257 15.68 12.00 -24.37
CA PHE A 257 16.35 11.08 -23.44
C PHE A 257 16.63 9.72 -24.08
N ARG A 258 15.65 9.17 -24.81
CA ARG A 258 15.79 7.89 -25.51
C ARG A 258 16.90 7.93 -26.57
N HIS A 259 16.98 9.01 -27.36
CA HIS A 259 18.04 9.20 -28.36
C HIS A 259 19.44 9.38 -27.74
N ASN A 260 19.52 9.78 -26.47
CA ASN A 260 20.77 9.94 -25.72
C ASN A 260 21.05 8.76 -24.78
N ASN A 261 20.46 7.58 -25.04
CA ASN A 261 20.67 6.33 -24.30
C ASN A 261 20.30 6.38 -22.80
N TYR A 262 19.38 7.26 -22.40
CA TYR A 262 18.79 7.19 -21.06
C TYR A 262 17.66 6.17 -21.03
N ALA A 263 17.57 5.43 -19.93
CA ALA A 263 16.49 4.49 -19.65
C ALA A 263 15.60 5.03 -18.52
N ILE A 264 14.28 4.79 -18.64
CA ILE A 264 13.31 5.15 -17.59
C ILE A 264 13.23 3.98 -16.62
N PHE A 265 13.43 4.19 -15.32
CA PHE A 265 13.26 3.13 -14.31
C PHE A 265 11.96 3.25 -13.51
N HIS A 266 11.37 4.45 -13.47
CA HIS A 266 10.11 4.73 -12.79
C HIS A 266 9.28 5.74 -13.57
N LYS A 267 7.96 5.62 -13.44
CA LYS A 267 7.00 6.65 -13.81
C LYS A 267 5.90 6.69 -12.76
N GLU A 268 5.65 7.87 -12.22
CA GLU A 268 4.52 8.18 -11.35
C GLU A 268 3.77 9.37 -11.97
N ALA A 269 2.44 9.33 -12.00
CA ALA A 269 1.66 10.53 -12.29
C ALA A 269 1.73 11.45 -11.06
N ASN A 270 1.97 12.76 -11.20
CA ASN A 270 1.81 13.67 -10.07
C ASN A 270 0.31 13.80 -9.75
N LEU A 271 -0.15 13.02 -8.79
CA LEU A 271 -1.57 12.91 -8.43
C LEU A 271 -1.94 13.76 -7.22
N VAL A 272 -0.98 14.44 -6.58
CA VAL A 272 -1.18 15.05 -5.26
C VAL A 272 -1.94 16.39 -5.33
N ASP A 273 -1.96 17.09 -6.48
CA ASP A 273 -2.74 18.34 -6.66
C ASP A 273 -4.12 18.14 -7.33
N CYS A 274 -4.49 16.88 -7.63
CA CYS A 274 -5.82 16.55 -8.12
C CYS A 274 -6.78 16.36 -6.92
N ARG A 275 -7.28 17.47 -6.36
CA ARG A 275 -8.47 17.44 -5.47
C ARG A 275 -9.76 17.02 -6.19
N SER A 276 -9.66 16.69 -7.47
CA SER A 276 -10.69 16.05 -8.28
C SER A 276 -10.00 14.97 -9.12
N VAL A 277 -10.54 13.75 -9.11
CA VAL A 277 -10.11 12.56 -9.88
C VAL A 277 -9.04 11.66 -9.22
N PHE A 278 -9.26 11.30 -7.95
CA PHE A 278 -8.92 9.95 -7.44
C PHE A 278 -10.21 9.15 -7.32
N GLU A 279 -10.85 8.93 -8.45
CA GLU A 279 -11.87 7.91 -8.56
C GLU A 279 -11.22 6.83 -9.42
N ASP A 280 -10.75 5.74 -8.79
CA ASP A 280 -10.76 4.49 -9.52
C ASP A 280 -12.18 4.36 -10.05
N SER A 281 -12.33 4.35 -11.38
CA SER A 281 -13.64 4.33 -12.06
C SER A 281 -14.53 3.16 -11.62
N ARG A 282 -13.97 2.17 -10.92
CA ARG A 282 -14.69 1.06 -10.30
C ARG A 282 -15.37 1.44 -8.98
N PHE A 283 -14.98 2.53 -8.30
CA PHE A 283 -15.59 2.97 -7.04
C PHE A 283 -17.08 3.18 -7.22
N SER A 284 -17.86 2.55 -6.35
CA SER A 284 -19.29 2.83 -6.26
C SER A 284 -19.55 4.19 -5.59
N ASP A 285 -20.75 4.75 -5.76
CA ASP A 285 -21.17 5.97 -5.05
C ASP A 285 -21.12 5.80 -3.52
N GLU A 286 -21.42 4.59 -3.03
CA GLU A 286 -21.31 4.22 -1.61
C GLU A 286 -19.85 4.24 -1.16
N THR A 287 -18.95 3.77 -2.02
CA THR A 287 -17.49 3.79 -1.79
C THR A 287 -16.96 5.21 -1.70
N ASN A 288 -17.38 6.08 -2.62
CA ASN A 288 -17.01 7.50 -2.56
C ASN A 288 -17.47 8.13 -1.23
N THR A 289 -18.68 7.81 -0.77
CA THR A 289 -19.20 8.30 0.51
C THR A 289 -18.37 7.79 1.69
N TYR A 290 -18.06 6.49 1.72
CA TYR A 290 -17.21 5.88 2.75
C TYR A 290 -15.81 6.49 2.75
N TYR A 291 -15.19 6.62 1.58
CA TYR A 291 -13.85 7.17 1.42
C TYR A 291 -13.74 8.58 1.99
N GLN A 292 -14.70 9.47 1.67
CA GLN A 292 -14.72 10.83 2.22
C GLN A 292 -14.82 10.84 3.75
N LEU A 293 -15.66 9.98 4.33
CA LEU A 293 -15.79 9.86 5.78
C LEU A 293 -14.47 9.34 6.40
N ALA A 294 -13.93 8.24 5.88
CA ALA A 294 -12.71 7.62 6.36
C ALA A 294 -11.53 8.60 6.33
N VAL A 295 -11.30 9.26 5.19
CA VAL A 295 -10.25 10.28 5.07
C VAL A 295 -10.47 11.43 6.06
N SER A 296 -11.71 11.92 6.24
CA SER A 296 -11.98 13.01 7.19
C SER A 296 -11.64 12.68 8.65
N ILE A 297 -11.76 11.41 9.03
CA ILE A 297 -11.50 10.95 10.41
C ILE A 297 -10.02 10.59 10.56
N LEU A 298 -9.49 9.78 9.65
CA LEU A 298 -8.10 9.32 9.69
C LEU A 298 -7.10 10.47 9.48
N SER A 299 -7.52 11.57 8.82
CA SER A 299 -6.70 12.79 8.66
C SER A 299 -6.59 13.66 9.90
N SER A 300 -7.42 13.41 10.91
CA SER A 300 -7.46 14.22 12.14
C SER A 300 -6.45 13.76 13.21
N SER A 301 -5.82 12.60 13.04
CA SER A 301 -4.82 12.07 13.98
C SER A 301 -3.42 12.63 13.71
N GLU A 302 -2.70 13.03 14.75
CA GLU A 302 -1.33 13.55 14.66
C GLU A 302 -0.24 12.46 14.75
N SER A 303 -0.58 11.26 15.24
CA SER A 303 0.28 10.07 15.24
C SER A 303 -0.47 8.74 14.98
N PHE A 304 0.28 7.66 14.78
CA PHE A 304 -0.21 6.27 14.60
C PHE A 304 0.05 5.43 15.86
N THR A 305 -0.30 5.97 17.03
CA THR A 305 -0.27 5.16 18.25
C THR A 305 -1.45 4.18 18.26
N VAL A 306 -1.30 3.04 18.94
CA VAL A 306 -2.39 2.06 19.08
C VAL A 306 -3.66 2.69 19.65
N LYS A 307 -3.50 3.61 20.61
CA LYS A 307 -4.61 4.34 21.21
C LYS A 307 -5.36 5.19 20.19
N GLU A 308 -4.65 5.99 19.39
CA GLU A 308 -5.27 6.86 18.38
C GLU A 308 -5.94 6.05 17.27
N VAL A 309 -5.35 4.94 16.83
CA VAL A 309 -5.97 4.05 15.84
C VAL A 309 -7.26 3.47 16.40
N ARG A 310 -7.26 2.97 17.65
CA ARG A 310 -8.48 2.47 18.31
C ARG A 310 -9.56 3.55 18.41
N GLU A 311 -9.19 4.76 18.83
CA GLU A 311 -10.14 5.89 18.94
C GLU A 311 -10.69 6.31 17.56
N ALA A 312 -9.84 6.34 16.53
CA ALA A 312 -10.25 6.67 15.16
C ALA A 312 -11.20 5.62 14.58
N ASP A 313 -10.90 4.33 14.78
CA ASP A 313 -11.76 3.22 14.36
C ASP A 313 -13.10 3.26 15.10
N ASP A 314 -13.11 3.48 16.43
CA ASP A 314 -14.34 3.63 17.20
C ASP A 314 -15.21 4.77 16.62
N ILE A 315 -14.61 5.94 16.33
CA ILE A 315 -15.33 7.08 15.74
C ILE A 315 -15.83 6.76 14.34
N LEU A 316 -15.00 6.14 13.49
CA LEU A 316 -15.33 5.81 12.10
C LEU A 316 -16.50 4.82 12.03
N PHE A 317 -16.44 3.72 12.78
CA PHE A 317 -17.47 2.69 12.80
C PHE A 317 -18.78 3.20 13.38
N ILE A 318 -18.74 4.02 14.42
CA ILE A 318 -19.96 4.63 15.01
C ILE A 318 -20.58 5.63 14.02
N LYS A 319 -19.79 6.56 13.47
CA LYS A 319 -20.32 7.58 12.53
C LYS A 319 -20.83 6.96 11.24
N GLY A 320 -20.10 6.01 10.66
CA GLY A 320 -20.52 5.36 9.42
C GLY A 320 -21.81 4.54 9.56
N ASN A 321 -22.19 4.19 10.79
CA ASN A 321 -23.39 3.42 11.10
C ASN A 321 -24.47 4.18 11.88
N GLU A 322 -24.30 5.49 12.07
CA GLU A 322 -25.15 6.28 12.98
C GLU A 322 -26.65 6.14 12.69
N LYS A 323 -27.02 6.01 11.41
CA LYS A 323 -28.41 5.88 10.94
C LYS A 323 -29.06 4.56 11.32
N LEU A 324 -28.27 3.55 11.67
CA LEU A 324 -28.74 2.20 12.01
C LEU A 324 -28.65 1.90 13.51
N ILE A 325 -28.05 2.80 14.30
CA ILE A 325 -27.99 2.64 15.76
C ILE A 325 -29.40 2.58 16.34
N GLY A 326 -29.67 1.57 17.17
CA GLY A 326 -30.98 1.37 17.82
C GLY A 326 -32.09 0.81 16.92
N THR A 327 -31.77 0.41 15.68
CA THR A 327 -32.77 -0.18 14.78
C THR A 327 -33.10 -1.64 15.10
N PHE A 328 -32.14 -2.38 15.66
CA PHE A 328 -32.29 -3.77 16.08
C PHE A 328 -33.46 -3.93 17.07
N LYS A 329 -34.35 -4.89 16.78
CA LYS A 329 -35.55 -5.14 17.61
C LYS A 329 -35.42 -6.37 18.51
N GLY A 330 -34.35 -7.15 18.34
CA GLY A 330 -34.03 -8.27 19.20
C GLY A 330 -33.48 -7.86 20.58
N THR A 331 -32.91 -8.82 21.29
CA THR A 331 -32.26 -8.60 22.58
C THR A 331 -30.74 -8.73 22.46
N LEU A 332 -30.04 -7.91 23.24
CA LEU A 332 -28.59 -7.96 23.43
C LEU A 332 -28.31 -8.41 24.86
N GLN A 333 -27.47 -9.42 25.01
CA GLN A 333 -27.02 -9.90 26.33
C GLN A 333 -25.51 -10.03 26.35
N GLU A 334 -24.87 -9.36 27.30
CA GLU A 334 -23.45 -9.55 27.60
C GLU A 334 -23.27 -10.69 28.60
N LYS A 335 -22.28 -11.55 28.34
CA LYS A 335 -21.86 -12.64 29.22
C LYS A 335 -20.34 -12.73 29.21
N HIS A 336 -19.77 -13.27 30.28
CA HIS A 336 -18.34 -13.58 30.36
C HIS A 336 -18.14 -15.09 30.30
N VAL A 337 -17.18 -15.53 29.49
CA VAL A 337 -16.76 -16.92 29.37
C VAL A 337 -15.38 -17.05 29.99
N LEU A 338 -15.27 -17.84 31.05
CA LEU A 338 -13.99 -18.10 31.72
C LEU A 338 -13.24 -19.21 30.98
N VAL A 339 -12.15 -18.86 30.31
CA VAL A 339 -11.26 -19.78 29.58
C VAL A 339 -9.82 -19.51 29.94
N ASN A 340 -9.03 -20.55 30.23
CA ASN A 340 -7.61 -20.43 30.56
C ASN A 340 -7.29 -19.31 31.58
N CYS A 341 -8.11 -19.22 32.65
CA CYS A 341 -8.00 -18.21 33.70
C CYS A 341 -8.18 -16.75 33.24
N ALA A 342 -8.73 -16.53 32.05
CA ALA A 342 -9.15 -15.23 31.53
C ALA A 342 -10.67 -15.20 31.34
N GLU A 343 -11.30 -14.09 31.72
CA GLU A 343 -12.71 -13.84 31.41
C GLU A 343 -12.79 -13.13 30.06
N ILE A 344 -13.37 -13.81 29.07
CA ILE A 344 -13.56 -13.27 27.73
C ILE A 344 -15.02 -12.82 27.59
N PRO A 345 -15.29 -11.52 27.39
CA PRO A 345 -16.64 -11.04 27.14
C PRO A 345 -17.19 -11.57 25.81
N ILE A 346 -18.47 -11.90 25.79
CA ILE A 346 -19.24 -12.20 24.60
C ILE A 346 -20.53 -11.40 24.60
N THR A 347 -20.99 -11.00 23.41
CA THR A 347 -22.29 -10.34 23.23
C THR A 347 -23.17 -11.25 22.41
N ILE A 348 -24.35 -11.58 22.95
CA ILE A 348 -25.33 -12.47 22.35
C ILE A 348 -26.44 -11.62 21.72
N TYR A 349 -26.65 -11.81 20.43
CA TYR A 349 -27.61 -11.11 19.59
C TYR A 349 -28.76 -12.06 19.27
N THR A 350 -29.91 -11.85 19.91
CA THR A 350 -31.07 -12.71 19.74
C THR A 350 -32.15 -11.96 18.96
N PRO A 351 -32.37 -12.23 17.65
CA PRO A 351 -33.37 -11.52 16.87
C PRO A 351 -34.79 -11.90 17.30
N ILE A 352 -35.79 -11.16 16.82
CA ILE A 352 -37.19 -11.59 16.93
C ILE A 352 -37.41 -12.80 16.01
N ASP A 353 -38.27 -13.74 16.43
CA ASP A 353 -38.64 -14.96 15.69
C ASP A 353 -37.43 -15.86 15.35
N VAL A 354 -36.60 -16.14 16.36
CA VAL A 354 -35.38 -16.94 16.24
C VAL A 354 -35.64 -18.32 15.64
N ASN A 355 -34.93 -18.60 14.55
CA ASN A 355 -34.62 -19.95 14.10
C ASN A 355 -33.57 -20.57 15.04
N LYS A 356 -33.99 -21.61 15.76
CA LYS A 356 -33.19 -22.30 16.79
C LYS A 356 -32.31 -23.42 16.24
N ASP A 357 -32.28 -23.64 14.93
CA ASP A 357 -31.52 -24.70 14.29
C ASP A 357 -30.09 -24.29 13.93
N LYS A 358 -29.73 -23.02 14.12
CA LYS A 358 -28.40 -22.49 13.83
C LYS A 358 -27.95 -21.50 14.92
N LEU A 359 -26.63 -21.41 15.11
CA LEU A 359 -25.97 -20.38 15.92
C LEU A 359 -24.68 -19.98 15.21
N VAL A 360 -24.38 -18.68 15.17
CA VAL A 360 -23.15 -18.17 14.54
C VAL A 360 -22.27 -17.48 15.58
N ILE A 361 -21.00 -17.85 15.62
CA ILE A 361 -19.98 -17.19 16.45
C ILE A 361 -19.22 -16.21 15.56
N PHE A 362 -19.22 -14.93 15.92
CA PHE A 362 -18.66 -13.84 15.13
C PHE A 362 -17.37 -13.28 15.74
N PHE A 363 -16.37 -13.06 14.90
CA PHE A 363 -15.09 -12.43 15.24
C PHE A 363 -14.93 -11.15 14.42
N HIS A 364 -14.72 -10.03 15.11
CA HIS A 364 -14.57 -8.73 14.47
C HIS A 364 -13.21 -8.57 13.78
N GLY A 365 -13.14 -7.67 12.80
CA GLY A 365 -11.92 -7.18 12.15
C GLY A 365 -11.06 -6.27 13.05
N GLY A 366 -10.29 -5.35 12.46
CA GLY A 366 -9.44 -4.40 13.22
C GLY A 366 -7.98 -4.83 13.41
N GLY A 367 -7.45 -5.67 12.50
CA GLY A 367 -6.02 -5.99 12.45
C GLY A 367 -5.44 -6.58 13.74
N TRP A 368 -6.24 -7.31 14.52
CA TRP A 368 -5.93 -7.89 15.85
C TRP A 368 -5.66 -6.87 16.96
N VAL A 369 -5.69 -5.58 16.64
CA VAL A 369 -5.19 -4.49 17.48
C VAL A 369 -6.29 -3.52 17.86
N SER A 370 -7.27 -3.30 16.99
CA SER A 370 -8.37 -2.37 17.16
C SER A 370 -9.74 -3.06 17.05
N CYS A 371 -10.80 -2.25 17.08
CA CYS A 371 -12.20 -2.68 17.10
C CYS A 371 -12.60 -3.50 18.33
N ASN A 372 -13.89 -3.79 18.43
CA ASN A 372 -14.55 -4.47 19.54
C ASN A 372 -16.00 -4.83 19.15
N CYS A 373 -16.72 -5.54 20.03
CA CYS A 373 -18.13 -5.88 19.86
C CYS A 373 -19.03 -4.65 19.61
N ASN A 374 -18.69 -3.46 20.13
CA ASN A 374 -19.47 -2.24 19.92
C ASN A 374 -19.28 -1.69 18.50
N THR A 375 -18.04 -1.63 18.00
CA THR A 375 -17.77 -1.19 16.61
C THR A 375 -18.51 -2.04 15.58
N HIS A 376 -18.63 -3.35 15.83
CA HIS A 376 -19.31 -4.29 14.93
C HIS A 376 -20.76 -4.56 15.33
N GLN A 377 -21.30 -3.91 16.37
CA GLN A 377 -22.64 -4.20 16.87
C GLN A 377 -23.70 -3.99 15.79
N THR A 378 -23.60 -2.93 15.00
CA THR A 378 -24.58 -2.62 13.96
C THR A 378 -24.64 -3.71 12.90
N ILE A 379 -23.50 -4.17 12.37
CA ILE A 379 -23.52 -5.21 11.34
C ILE A 379 -24.00 -6.54 11.92
N VAL A 380 -23.59 -6.92 13.13
CA VAL A 380 -24.04 -8.18 13.74
C VAL A 380 -25.54 -8.14 14.07
N ASN A 381 -26.06 -6.99 14.51
CA ASN A 381 -27.50 -6.76 14.64
C ASN A 381 -28.22 -7.00 13.30
N THR A 382 -27.74 -6.39 12.22
CA THR A 382 -28.33 -6.51 10.88
C THR A 382 -28.31 -7.97 10.40
N LEU A 383 -27.19 -8.68 10.62
CA LEU A 383 -27.05 -10.09 10.26
C LEU A 383 -27.98 -10.99 11.07
N ALA A 384 -28.07 -10.78 12.39
CA ALA A 384 -28.97 -11.52 13.26
C ALA A 384 -30.43 -11.32 12.83
N ASP A 385 -30.86 -10.08 12.61
CA ASP A 385 -32.23 -9.77 12.20
C ASP A 385 -32.57 -10.32 10.81
N ALA A 386 -31.63 -10.27 9.86
CA ALA A 386 -31.84 -10.79 8.51
C ALA A 386 -31.88 -12.33 8.48
N THR A 387 -30.95 -12.99 9.17
CA THR A 387 -30.86 -14.46 9.17
C THR A 387 -31.80 -15.13 10.16
N LYS A 388 -32.47 -14.35 11.02
CA LYS A 388 -33.29 -14.85 12.15
C LYS A 388 -32.55 -15.87 13.01
N THR A 389 -31.23 -15.74 13.11
CA THR A 389 -30.36 -16.68 13.81
C THR A 389 -29.72 -15.98 15.00
N ILE A 390 -29.35 -16.72 16.05
CA ILE A 390 -28.55 -16.15 17.16
C ILE A 390 -27.11 -15.97 16.69
N TRP A 391 -26.59 -14.76 16.86
CA TRP A 391 -25.17 -14.44 16.64
C TRP A 391 -24.50 -14.15 17.98
N ILE A 392 -23.25 -14.58 18.16
CA ILE A 392 -22.46 -14.33 19.36
C ILE A 392 -21.14 -13.70 18.96
N SER A 393 -20.95 -12.41 19.25
CA SER A 393 -19.66 -11.74 19.05
C SER A 393 -18.71 -12.06 20.20
N VAL A 394 -17.46 -12.38 19.87
CA VAL A 394 -16.40 -12.67 20.85
C VAL A 394 -15.47 -11.46 20.99
N GLN A 395 -15.32 -10.95 22.21
CA GLN A 395 -14.37 -9.88 22.54
C GLN A 395 -13.02 -10.49 22.92
N TYR A 396 -12.32 -11.08 21.96
CA TYR A 396 -10.97 -11.61 22.18
C TYR A 396 -10.01 -10.50 22.60
N ARG A 397 -8.99 -10.82 23.40
CA ARG A 397 -8.02 -9.83 23.86
C ARG A 397 -7.18 -9.31 22.70
N LEU A 398 -6.92 -8.01 22.65
CA LEU A 398 -6.22 -7.37 21.53
C LEU A 398 -4.72 -7.24 21.77
N ALA A 399 -3.98 -7.18 20.67
CA ALA A 399 -2.61 -6.74 20.65
C ALA A 399 -2.50 -5.20 20.72
N PRO A 400 -1.36 -4.64 21.15
CA PRO A 400 -0.11 -5.31 21.53
C PRO A 400 -0.08 -5.84 22.97
N GLU A 401 -1.10 -5.57 23.79
CA GLU A 401 -1.18 -6.04 25.18
C GLU A 401 -1.19 -7.57 25.24
N HIS A 402 -1.86 -8.20 24.27
CA HIS A 402 -2.01 -9.64 24.15
C HIS A 402 -1.67 -10.11 22.73
N LYS A 403 -0.38 -10.12 22.40
CA LYS A 403 0.14 -10.61 21.11
C LYS A 403 -0.19 -12.09 20.87
N TYR A 404 -0.07 -12.51 19.60
CA TYR A 404 -0.17 -13.90 19.19
C TYR A 404 0.69 -14.83 20.10
N PRO A 405 0.15 -15.98 20.56
CA PRO A 405 -1.11 -16.60 20.16
C PRO A 405 -2.35 -16.21 20.98
N ILE A 406 -2.27 -15.26 21.92
CA ILE A 406 -3.32 -15.05 22.93
C ILE A 406 -4.70 -14.75 22.33
N TRP A 407 -4.79 -13.83 21.37
CA TRP A 407 -6.07 -13.50 20.71
C TRP A 407 -6.69 -14.69 19.96
N LEU A 408 -5.86 -15.59 19.43
CA LEU A 408 -6.33 -16.81 18.75
C LEU A 408 -6.74 -17.89 19.75
N ASP A 409 -5.96 -18.06 20.82
CA ASP A 409 -6.25 -19.03 21.88
C ASP A 409 -7.58 -18.66 22.56
N ASP A 410 -7.78 -17.39 22.92
CA ASP A 410 -9.06 -16.87 23.43
C ASP A 410 -10.23 -17.23 22.52
N SER A 411 -10.06 -16.98 21.21
CA SER A 411 -11.09 -17.24 20.20
C SER A 411 -11.42 -18.73 20.08
N CYS A 412 -10.40 -19.59 20.08
CA CYS A 412 -10.57 -21.05 20.04
C CYS A 412 -11.25 -21.59 21.30
N ASP A 413 -10.84 -21.12 22.48
CA ASP A 413 -11.37 -21.62 23.75
C ASP A 413 -12.81 -21.18 23.98
N VAL A 414 -13.15 -19.93 23.67
CA VAL A 414 -14.54 -19.46 23.71
C VAL A 414 -15.41 -20.23 22.72
N THR A 415 -14.88 -20.52 21.53
CA THR A 415 -15.62 -21.32 20.54
C THR A 415 -15.90 -22.73 21.05
N ARG A 416 -14.90 -23.41 21.63
CA ARG A 416 -15.09 -24.73 22.27
C ARG A 416 -16.17 -24.67 23.35
N TYR A 417 -16.09 -23.67 24.22
CA TYR A 417 -17.08 -23.46 25.28
C TYR A 417 -18.49 -23.28 24.71
N ILE A 418 -18.67 -22.43 23.69
CA ILE A 418 -19.98 -22.20 23.07
C ILE A 418 -20.50 -23.49 22.41
N VAL A 419 -19.66 -24.21 21.66
CA VAL A 419 -20.03 -25.49 21.02
C VAL A 419 -20.53 -26.50 22.05
N GLU A 420 -19.83 -26.64 23.17
CA GLU A 420 -20.18 -27.57 24.26
C GLU A 420 -21.46 -27.13 25.00
N ASN A 421 -21.74 -25.83 25.06
CA ASN A 421 -22.83 -25.25 25.84
C ASN A 421 -23.95 -24.64 24.98
N LYS A 422 -24.04 -24.98 23.69
CA LYS A 422 -24.92 -24.29 22.72
C LYS A 422 -26.39 -24.20 23.14
N VAL A 423 -26.93 -25.24 23.79
CA VAL A 423 -28.33 -25.24 24.27
C VAL A 423 -28.59 -24.15 25.31
N SER A 424 -27.59 -23.77 26.11
CA SER A 424 -27.71 -22.68 27.09
C SER A 424 -27.92 -21.30 26.44
N TYR A 425 -27.63 -21.18 25.15
CA TYR A 425 -27.87 -19.97 24.35
C TYR A 425 -29.24 -19.98 23.64
N GLY A 426 -30.09 -20.98 23.90
CA GLY A 426 -31.47 -21.00 23.39
C GLY A 426 -31.68 -21.71 22.04
N VAL A 427 -30.64 -22.36 21.51
CA VAL A 427 -30.72 -23.18 20.29
C VAL A 427 -30.95 -24.67 20.59
N HIS A 428 -31.39 -25.44 19.60
CA HIS A 428 -31.59 -26.88 19.73
C HIS A 428 -30.27 -27.65 19.91
N GLN A 429 -30.32 -28.84 20.52
CA GLN A 429 -29.13 -29.71 20.63
C GLN A 429 -28.60 -30.13 19.24
N THR A 430 -29.48 -30.23 18.24
CA THR A 430 -29.15 -30.52 16.85
C THR A 430 -28.75 -29.29 16.04
N ALA A 431 -28.70 -28.11 16.66
CA ALA A 431 -28.39 -26.87 15.94
C ALA A 431 -26.98 -26.92 15.35
N LYS A 432 -26.85 -26.41 14.12
CA LYS A 432 -25.57 -26.26 13.43
C LYS A 432 -24.84 -25.03 13.94
N ILE A 433 -23.53 -25.15 14.16
CA ILE A 433 -22.67 -24.06 14.63
C ILE A 433 -21.85 -23.52 13.46
N GLY A 434 -22.02 -22.23 13.18
CA GLY A 434 -21.20 -21.50 12.22
C GLY A 434 -20.15 -20.63 12.91
N VAL A 435 -19.04 -20.39 12.23
CA VAL A 435 -18.13 -19.28 12.54
C VAL A 435 -18.18 -18.24 11.44
N ALA A 436 -18.08 -16.97 11.81
CA ALA A 436 -18.09 -15.88 10.86
C ALA A 436 -17.15 -14.77 11.32
N GLY A 437 -16.63 -14.01 10.38
CA GLY A 437 -15.87 -12.82 10.70
C GLY A 437 -15.45 -12.07 9.47
N ASP A 438 -14.90 -10.90 9.70
CA ASP A 438 -14.51 -9.97 8.67
C ASP A 438 -13.03 -9.57 8.82
N SER A 439 -12.32 -9.41 7.70
CA SER A 439 -10.88 -9.11 7.68
C SER A 439 -10.08 -10.15 8.50
N VAL A 440 -9.39 -9.73 9.55
CA VAL A 440 -8.70 -10.64 10.48
C VAL A 440 -9.67 -11.54 11.29
N GLY A 441 -10.92 -11.13 11.49
CA GLY A 441 -11.95 -11.97 12.08
C GLY A 441 -12.33 -13.15 11.17
N ALA A 442 -12.27 -12.97 9.85
CA ALA A 442 -12.40 -14.06 8.90
C ALA A 442 -11.19 -15.01 8.97
N GLN A 443 -9.98 -14.46 9.13
CA GLN A 443 -8.77 -15.26 9.36
C GLN A 443 -8.87 -16.11 10.64
N ILE A 444 -9.33 -15.51 11.76
CA ILE A 444 -9.58 -16.22 13.01
C ILE A 444 -10.62 -17.33 12.80
N SER A 445 -11.72 -17.03 12.11
CA SER A 445 -12.79 -17.98 11.79
C SER A 445 -12.28 -19.19 10.98
N ALA A 446 -11.47 -18.94 9.95
CA ALA A 446 -10.82 -19.99 9.16
C ALA A 446 -9.88 -20.86 10.03
N SER A 447 -9.12 -20.22 10.92
CA SER A 447 -8.20 -20.91 11.83
C SER A 447 -8.94 -21.80 12.84
N ILE A 448 -10.07 -21.33 13.36
CA ILE A 448 -10.94 -22.10 14.25
C ILE A 448 -11.44 -23.37 13.57
N CYS A 449 -11.78 -23.33 12.28
CA CYS A 449 -12.21 -24.53 11.55
C CYS A 449 -11.13 -25.62 11.49
N HIS A 450 -9.85 -25.26 11.56
CA HIS A 450 -8.74 -26.22 11.69
C HIS A 450 -8.51 -26.70 13.13
N MET A 451 -8.85 -25.88 14.14
CA MET A 451 -8.43 -26.06 15.53
C MET A 451 -9.55 -26.50 16.49
N VAL A 452 -10.81 -26.37 16.09
CA VAL A 452 -12.00 -26.68 16.89
C VAL A 452 -12.91 -27.62 16.10
N LYS A 453 -13.40 -28.66 16.78
CA LYS A 453 -14.31 -29.65 16.20
C LYS A 453 -15.76 -29.16 16.24
N ASN A 454 -16.61 -29.78 15.41
CA ASN A 454 -18.06 -29.54 15.36
C ASN A 454 -18.42 -28.11 14.94
N ILE A 455 -17.64 -27.55 14.02
CA ILE A 455 -18.03 -26.37 13.24
C ILE A 455 -18.67 -26.89 11.95
N ASP A 456 -19.90 -26.46 11.69
CA ASP A 456 -20.74 -26.96 10.61
C ASP A 456 -20.66 -26.10 9.34
N PHE A 457 -20.29 -24.83 9.45
CA PHE A 457 -20.09 -23.91 8.32
C PHE A 457 -19.22 -22.70 8.70
N GLN A 458 -18.67 -22.01 7.70
CA GLN A 458 -17.91 -20.78 7.89
C GLN A 458 -18.32 -19.69 6.90
N ILE A 459 -18.43 -18.45 7.37
CA ILE A 459 -18.75 -17.26 6.55
C ILE A 459 -17.58 -16.28 6.67
N LEU A 460 -16.86 -16.09 5.57
CA LEU A 460 -15.59 -15.39 5.55
C LEU A 460 -15.70 -14.13 4.70
N VAL A 461 -15.56 -12.96 5.35
CA VAL A 461 -15.75 -11.66 4.71
C VAL A 461 -14.40 -10.96 4.55
N TYR A 462 -13.99 -10.68 3.30
CA TYR A 462 -12.74 -10.01 2.89
C TYR A 462 -11.50 -10.43 3.72
N GLY A 463 -11.31 -11.73 3.89
CA GLY A 463 -10.42 -12.25 4.94
C GLY A 463 -8.92 -12.19 4.63
N PHE A 464 -8.11 -12.02 5.69
CA PHE A 464 -6.64 -11.97 5.62
C PHE A 464 -6.00 -13.35 5.79
N PHE A 465 -6.03 -14.20 4.76
CA PHE A 465 -5.59 -15.61 4.89
C PHE A 465 -4.09 -15.83 4.69
N ASP A 466 -3.41 -14.90 4.01
CA ASP A 466 -1.96 -14.88 3.90
C ASP A 466 -1.35 -13.69 4.66
N VAL A 467 -1.14 -13.85 5.96
CA VAL A 467 -0.57 -12.79 6.81
C VAL A 467 0.85 -12.35 6.40
N ALA A 468 1.50 -13.05 5.46
CA ALA A 468 2.76 -12.65 4.86
C ALA A 468 2.62 -11.76 3.60
N CYS A 469 1.39 -11.42 3.18
CA CYS A 469 1.09 -10.50 2.08
C CYS A 469 1.69 -10.89 0.71
N ARG A 470 1.61 -12.17 0.31
CA ARG A 470 2.30 -12.64 -0.91
C ARG A 470 1.42 -12.70 -2.15
N THR A 471 0.11 -12.47 -2.03
CA THR A 471 -0.81 -12.53 -3.18
C THR A 471 -0.76 -11.23 -4.02
N PRO A 472 -1.07 -11.28 -5.33
CA PRO A 472 -0.90 -10.12 -6.22
C PRO A 472 -1.72 -8.88 -5.82
N SER A 473 -2.92 -9.06 -5.26
CA SER A 473 -3.77 -7.94 -4.82
C SER A 473 -3.12 -7.02 -3.79
N HIS A 474 -2.20 -7.52 -2.94
CA HIS A 474 -1.46 -6.67 -1.99
C HIS A 474 -0.64 -5.58 -2.70
N LYS A 475 -0.14 -5.89 -3.90
CA LYS A 475 0.58 -4.92 -4.75
C LYS A 475 -0.38 -4.13 -5.65
N GLU A 476 -1.42 -4.76 -6.18
CA GLU A 476 -2.43 -4.09 -7.03
C GLU A 476 -3.11 -2.92 -6.29
N PHE A 477 -3.42 -3.11 -5.01
CA PHE A 477 -4.14 -2.14 -4.18
C PHE A 477 -3.24 -1.49 -3.13
N SER A 478 -1.98 -1.24 -3.47
CA SER A 478 -1.02 -0.63 -2.54
C SER A 478 -1.21 0.88 -2.33
N ASP A 479 -1.99 1.53 -3.19
CA ASP A 479 -2.20 2.97 -3.17
C ASP A 479 -3.00 3.42 -1.93
N PRO A 480 -2.66 4.56 -1.29
CA PRO A 480 -3.41 5.11 -0.16
C PRO A 480 -4.90 5.31 -0.38
N MET A 481 -5.38 5.47 -1.63
CA MET A 481 -6.81 5.62 -1.93
C MET A 481 -7.64 4.40 -1.49
N TYR A 482 -7.03 3.22 -1.38
CA TYR A 482 -7.73 1.99 -0.95
C TYR A 482 -7.83 1.86 0.57
N ILE A 483 -7.34 2.85 1.33
CA ILE A 483 -7.36 2.97 2.81
C ILE A 483 -6.52 1.92 3.53
N LEU A 484 -6.77 0.63 3.29
CA LEU A 484 -5.95 -0.46 3.79
C LEU A 484 -4.64 -0.51 2.99
N THR A 485 -3.60 0.13 3.50
CA THR A 485 -2.30 0.20 2.81
C THR A 485 -1.34 -0.89 3.26
N PRO A 486 -0.30 -1.21 2.47
CA PRO A 486 0.78 -2.10 2.90
C PRO A 486 1.43 -1.63 4.21
N ALA A 487 1.62 -0.32 4.38
CA ALA A 487 2.17 0.24 5.62
C ALA A 487 1.26 -0.01 6.83
N LEU A 488 -0.05 0.10 6.67
CA LEU A 488 -1.02 -0.20 7.72
C LEU A 488 -1.05 -1.70 8.06
N LEU A 489 -1.01 -2.57 7.05
CA LEU A 489 -0.91 -4.02 7.24
C LEU A 489 0.37 -4.41 8.00
N GLU A 490 1.51 -3.84 7.66
CA GLU A 490 2.76 -4.05 8.41
C GLU A 490 2.65 -3.53 9.85
N TRP A 491 2.06 -2.35 10.06
CA TRP A 491 1.85 -1.79 11.39
C TRP A 491 0.99 -2.72 12.27
N PHE A 492 -0.10 -3.27 11.73
CA PHE A 492 -0.91 -4.27 12.44
C PHE A 492 -0.09 -5.50 12.79
N LYS A 493 0.70 -6.04 11.85
CA LYS A 493 1.53 -7.23 12.09
C LYS A 493 2.58 -7.01 13.18
N LEU A 494 3.25 -5.86 13.19
CA LEU A 494 4.25 -5.50 14.21
C LEU A 494 3.65 -5.43 15.63
N ASN A 495 2.41 -4.95 15.73
CA ASN A 495 1.69 -4.91 16.99
C ASN A 495 1.11 -6.29 17.37
N ALA A 496 0.62 -7.07 16.40
CA ALA A 496 -0.10 -8.33 16.63
C ALA A 496 0.78 -9.54 16.93
N PHE A 497 1.98 -9.60 16.35
CA PHE A 497 2.86 -10.77 16.41
C PHE A 497 4.11 -10.49 17.25
N ARG A 498 4.71 -11.56 17.80
CA ARG A 498 5.90 -11.43 18.67
C ARG A 498 7.16 -11.26 17.84
N ASP A 499 7.28 -12.04 16.77
CA ASP A 499 8.37 -11.97 15.80
C ASP A 499 7.93 -12.56 14.45
N ALA A 500 8.79 -12.48 13.43
CA ALA A 500 8.47 -12.85 12.05
C ALA A 500 8.15 -14.35 11.87
N LYS A 501 8.59 -15.24 12.77
CA LYS A 501 8.31 -16.68 12.61
C LYS A 501 6.83 -16.99 12.78
N ASP A 502 6.14 -16.19 13.61
CA ASP A 502 4.72 -16.35 13.89
C ASP A 502 3.88 -16.15 12.61
N LEU A 503 4.34 -15.31 11.66
CA LEU A 503 3.67 -15.07 10.37
C LEU A 503 3.65 -16.29 9.43
N THR A 504 4.44 -17.32 9.74
CA THR A 504 4.47 -18.58 8.98
C THR A 504 3.83 -19.74 9.73
N ASP A 505 3.32 -19.50 10.95
CA ASP A 505 2.57 -20.51 11.68
C ASP A 505 1.25 -20.78 10.94
N HIS A 506 1.01 -22.04 10.56
CA HIS A 506 -0.21 -22.52 9.90
C HIS A 506 -1.51 -22.18 10.64
N ARG A 507 -1.45 -21.86 11.95
CA ARG A 507 -2.59 -21.40 12.74
C ARG A 507 -3.05 -19.98 12.38
N VAL A 508 -2.23 -19.19 11.69
CA VAL A 508 -2.58 -17.82 11.26
C VAL A 508 -2.40 -17.62 9.76
N ALA A 509 -1.36 -18.21 9.17
CA ALA A 509 -1.18 -18.31 7.73
C ALA A 509 -1.94 -19.53 7.22
N VAL A 510 -3.28 -19.46 7.22
CA VAL A 510 -4.14 -20.63 6.99
C VAL A 510 -3.90 -21.30 5.63
N LEU A 511 -3.43 -20.54 4.63
CA LEU A 511 -3.06 -21.06 3.31
C LEU A 511 -1.87 -22.05 3.35
N LEU A 512 -1.09 -22.06 4.43
CA LEU A 512 0.05 -22.97 4.64
C LEU A 512 -0.36 -24.31 5.28
N ASN A 513 -1.64 -24.51 5.61
CA ASN A 513 -2.11 -25.80 6.08
C ASN A 513 -1.93 -26.88 5.01
N LYS A 514 -1.64 -28.11 5.46
CA LYS A 514 -1.40 -29.25 4.56
C LYS A 514 -2.68 -29.99 4.18
N SER A 515 -3.75 -29.82 4.95
CA SER A 515 -5.02 -30.53 4.76
C SER A 515 -6.20 -29.59 4.96
N PHE A 516 -7.20 -29.75 4.09
CA PHE A 516 -8.44 -28.95 4.07
C PHE A 516 -9.69 -29.83 3.95
N ASP A 517 -9.52 -31.15 3.85
CA ASP A 517 -10.54 -32.17 3.57
C ASP A 517 -11.60 -32.31 4.66
N THR A 518 -11.29 -31.90 5.89
CA THR A 518 -12.23 -31.95 7.02
C THR A 518 -12.90 -30.60 7.31
N LEU A 519 -12.66 -29.57 6.50
CA LEU A 519 -13.20 -28.25 6.75
C LEU A 519 -14.67 -28.14 6.35
N PRO A 520 -15.45 -27.31 7.07
CA PRO A 520 -16.87 -27.20 6.80
C PRO A 520 -17.15 -26.36 5.54
N PRO A 521 -18.36 -26.47 4.95
CA PRO A 521 -18.81 -25.61 3.88
C PRO A 521 -18.52 -24.13 4.14
N CYS A 522 -18.10 -23.41 3.11
CA CYS A 522 -17.57 -22.06 3.24
C CYS A 522 -18.27 -21.09 2.28
N LEU A 523 -18.74 -19.95 2.80
CA LEU A 523 -19.13 -18.80 1.99
C LEU A 523 -18.03 -17.74 2.05
N PHE A 524 -17.51 -17.35 0.89
CA PHE A 524 -16.61 -16.21 0.74
C PHE A 524 -17.39 -14.98 0.26
N ILE A 525 -17.22 -13.86 0.95
CA ILE A 525 -17.71 -12.54 0.52
C ILE A 525 -16.50 -11.64 0.37
N VAL A 526 -16.22 -11.18 -0.84
CA VAL A 526 -14.93 -10.56 -1.19
C VAL A 526 -15.18 -9.18 -1.78
N ALA A 527 -14.40 -8.19 -1.33
CA ALA A 527 -14.39 -6.85 -1.90
C ALA A 527 -13.51 -6.81 -3.17
N GLU A 528 -13.98 -6.15 -4.23
CA GLU A 528 -13.24 -6.06 -5.50
C GLU A 528 -11.96 -5.22 -5.40
N LEU A 529 -11.98 -4.17 -4.58
CA LEU A 529 -10.92 -3.16 -4.47
C LEU A 529 -10.23 -3.28 -3.12
N ASP A 530 -9.63 -4.45 -2.87
CA ASP A 530 -9.11 -4.84 -1.57
C ASP A 530 -7.74 -5.53 -1.70
N PRO A 531 -6.70 -5.07 -0.99
CA PRO A 531 -5.40 -5.75 -0.91
C PRO A 531 -5.49 -7.24 -0.56
N LEU A 532 -6.51 -7.64 0.20
CA LEU A 532 -6.71 -9.02 0.66
C LEU A 532 -7.53 -9.89 -0.30
N ARG A 533 -8.01 -9.31 -1.41
CA ARG A 533 -8.91 -9.99 -2.37
C ARG A 533 -8.39 -11.36 -2.80
N ASP A 534 -7.12 -11.42 -3.22
CA ASP A 534 -6.57 -12.64 -3.82
C ASP A 534 -6.28 -13.73 -2.78
N ASP A 535 -6.16 -13.40 -1.49
CA ASP A 535 -6.08 -14.38 -0.41
C ASP A 535 -7.32 -15.28 -0.40
N SER A 536 -8.50 -14.68 -0.60
CA SER A 536 -9.77 -15.41 -0.65
C SER A 536 -9.85 -16.33 -1.87
N TYR A 537 -9.36 -15.90 -3.04
CA TYR A 537 -9.31 -16.75 -4.23
C TYR A 537 -8.38 -17.95 -4.04
N VAL A 538 -7.23 -17.76 -3.39
CA VAL A 538 -6.30 -18.85 -3.11
C VAL A 538 -6.93 -19.82 -2.11
N TYR A 539 -7.55 -19.31 -1.04
CA TYR A 539 -8.15 -20.18 -0.02
C TYR A 539 -9.31 -21.01 -0.61
N GLN A 540 -10.19 -20.38 -1.38
CA GLN A 540 -11.29 -21.08 -2.05
C GLN A 540 -10.76 -22.23 -2.93
N LYS A 541 -9.73 -21.99 -3.75
CA LYS A 541 -9.13 -23.03 -4.59
C LYS A 541 -8.58 -24.21 -3.79
N LEU A 542 -8.02 -23.95 -2.60
CA LEU A 542 -7.54 -25.01 -1.71
C LEU A 542 -8.71 -25.85 -1.16
N LEU A 543 -9.82 -25.20 -0.75
CA LEU A 543 -11.04 -25.87 -0.30
C LEU A 543 -11.70 -26.69 -1.41
N ASP A 544 -11.86 -26.11 -2.60
CA ASP A 544 -12.45 -26.79 -3.76
C ASP A 544 -11.65 -28.03 -4.15
N LYS A 545 -10.32 -27.92 -4.16
CA LYS A 545 -9.42 -29.05 -4.43
C LYS A 545 -9.56 -30.16 -3.38
N ALA A 546 -9.88 -29.82 -2.15
CA ALA A 546 -10.13 -30.77 -1.07
C ALA A 546 -11.57 -31.33 -1.08
N GLY A 547 -12.43 -30.89 -2.01
CA GLY A 547 -13.83 -31.33 -2.12
C GLY A 547 -14.79 -30.67 -1.12
N VAL A 548 -14.37 -29.58 -0.46
CA VAL A 548 -15.22 -28.81 0.44
C VAL A 548 -16.19 -27.96 -0.39
N LYS A 549 -17.48 -27.93 -0.01
CA LYS A 549 -18.47 -27.09 -0.69
C LYS A 549 -18.16 -25.62 -0.42
N THR A 550 -17.84 -24.86 -1.47
CA THR A 550 -17.66 -23.40 -1.38
C THR A 550 -18.73 -22.64 -2.15
N GLU A 551 -19.08 -21.46 -1.66
CA GLU A 551 -19.86 -20.43 -2.36
C GLU A 551 -19.05 -19.13 -2.32
N PHE A 552 -19.14 -18.30 -3.36
CA PHE A 552 -18.28 -17.13 -3.53
C PHE A 552 -19.05 -15.94 -4.10
N LEU A 553 -19.00 -14.81 -3.40
CA LEU A 553 -19.56 -13.53 -3.83
C LEU A 553 -18.46 -12.48 -3.93
N LEU A 554 -18.17 -12.01 -5.14
CA LEU A 554 -17.39 -10.79 -5.35
C LEU A 554 -18.33 -9.58 -5.37
N VAL A 555 -18.18 -8.68 -4.42
CA VAL A 555 -18.90 -7.41 -4.38
C VAL A 555 -18.07 -6.36 -5.10
N LYS A 556 -18.63 -5.82 -6.19
CA LYS A 556 -17.94 -4.89 -7.08
C LYS A 556 -17.95 -3.46 -6.56
N GLY A 557 -16.87 -2.75 -6.86
CA GLY A 557 -16.71 -1.33 -6.62
C GLY A 557 -16.59 -0.92 -5.16
N VAL A 558 -16.44 -1.87 -4.24
CA VAL A 558 -16.32 -1.62 -2.80
C VAL A 558 -14.90 -1.83 -2.30
N LEU A 559 -14.52 -1.06 -1.28
CA LEU A 559 -13.25 -1.17 -0.57
C LEU A 559 -13.29 -2.25 0.51
N HIS A 560 -12.13 -2.51 1.12
CA HIS A 560 -12.02 -3.23 2.38
C HIS A 560 -12.97 -2.63 3.44
N ASP A 561 -13.43 -3.47 4.38
CA ASP A 561 -14.39 -3.16 5.45
C ASP A 561 -15.83 -2.82 5.03
N PHE A 562 -16.22 -2.87 3.76
CA PHE A 562 -17.54 -2.40 3.31
C PHE A 562 -18.72 -2.97 4.14
N LEU A 563 -18.65 -4.24 4.53
CA LEU A 563 -19.70 -4.94 5.28
C LEU A 563 -19.86 -4.39 6.70
N ALA A 564 -18.79 -3.85 7.29
CA ALA A 564 -18.85 -3.22 8.60
C ALA A 564 -19.58 -1.87 8.61
N PHE A 565 -19.91 -1.32 7.44
CA PHE A 565 -20.56 -0.01 7.29
C PHE A 565 -21.91 -0.10 6.56
N PRO A 566 -22.89 -0.90 7.02
CA PRO A 566 -24.22 -0.96 6.40
C PRO A 566 -24.97 0.38 6.41
N GLY A 567 -24.57 1.36 7.23
CA GLY A 567 -25.12 2.72 7.18
C GLY A 567 -24.68 3.55 5.96
N ILE A 568 -23.65 3.11 5.25
CA ILE A 568 -23.12 3.72 4.01
C ILE A 568 -23.31 2.78 2.81
N TYR A 569 -22.85 1.53 2.94
CA TYR A 569 -22.90 0.51 1.88
C TYR A 569 -24.23 -0.25 1.87
N LEU A 570 -25.34 0.45 1.67
CA LEU A 570 -26.66 -0.18 1.71
C LEU A 570 -26.80 -1.30 0.68
N ASN A 571 -26.46 -1.04 -0.59
CA ASN A 571 -26.63 -2.00 -1.68
C ASN A 571 -25.63 -3.14 -1.59
N ALA A 572 -24.37 -2.83 -1.33
CA ALA A 572 -23.32 -3.83 -1.17
C ALA A 572 -23.57 -4.74 0.05
N CYS A 573 -23.92 -4.20 1.21
CA CYS A 573 -24.29 -5.00 2.38
C CYS A 573 -25.56 -5.82 2.12
N THR A 574 -26.56 -5.29 1.41
CA THR A 574 -27.76 -6.07 1.05
C THR A 574 -27.41 -7.29 0.19
N GLN A 575 -26.50 -7.15 -0.78
CA GLN A 575 -26.02 -8.28 -1.59
C GLN A 575 -25.33 -9.34 -0.73
N ALA A 576 -24.43 -8.93 0.17
CA ALA A 576 -23.74 -9.83 1.09
C ALA A 576 -24.71 -10.56 2.04
N ILE A 577 -25.67 -9.83 2.63
CA ILE A 577 -26.69 -10.40 3.54
C ILE A 577 -27.56 -11.42 2.80
N ASN A 578 -27.98 -11.13 1.57
CA ASN A 578 -28.76 -12.07 0.77
C ASN A 578 -27.98 -13.36 0.50
N ALA A 579 -26.68 -13.26 0.18
CA ALA A 579 -25.83 -14.43 0.00
C ALA A 579 -25.69 -15.24 1.29
N ILE A 580 -25.53 -14.58 2.44
CA ILE A 580 -25.49 -15.24 3.76
C ILE A 580 -26.80 -15.99 4.03
N GLN A 581 -27.95 -15.35 3.81
CA GLN A 581 -29.26 -15.99 4.02
C GLN A 581 -29.44 -17.21 3.11
N GLN A 582 -29.06 -17.10 1.84
CA GLN A 582 -29.16 -18.21 0.88
C GLN A 582 -28.26 -19.37 1.28
N PHE A 583 -26.99 -19.08 1.59
CA PHE A 583 -26.02 -20.07 2.06
C PHE A 583 -26.50 -20.78 3.32
N MET A 584 -26.93 -20.02 4.34
CA MET A 584 -27.44 -20.58 5.59
C MET A 584 -28.74 -21.38 5.42
N SER A 585 -29.57 -21.03 4.44
CA SER A 585 -30.81 -21.78 4.15
C SER A 585 -30.54 -23.11 3.45
N ALA A 586 -29.45 -23.20 2.67
CA ALA A 586 -29.05 -24.42 1.96
C ALA A 586 -28.35 -25.46 2.85
N LEU A 587 -27.96 -25.07 4.08
CA LEU A 587 -27.41 -25.95 5.11
C LEU A 587 -28.53 -26.56 5.94
#